data_AF-A0A562V2V1-F1
#
_entry.id   AF-A0A562V2V1-F1
#
_cell.length_a   1.000
_cell.length_b   1.000
_cell.length_c   1.000
_cell.angle_alpha   90.00
_cell.angle_beta   90.00
_cell.angle_gamma   90.00
#
_symmetry.space_group_name_H-M   'P 1'
#
loop_
_entity.id
_entity.type
_entity.pdbx_description
1 polymer ?
#
loop_
_entity_poly.entity_id
_entity_poly.type
_entity_poly.pdbx_seq_one_letter_code
_entity_poly.pdbx_strand_id
1 'polypeptide(L)'
;MLLRRVFLSAYGHSRSDALWPLRPESLWWLRTRGVTLTGPLTFLTAARQSSGSALLSAIGRAHGLPVRDARFAAEPRLAEAVRLEYTGHRSARQRLTPQGFLLSGSSVAGLLARPPRTARRTGHGDFLTVFEELFQEPELYLIDTPERGLPEPELVRLAARLRELADSGAQVVCATASPVLSATPGARLIDLDRCEPPAGVGAESARVTVSRVSDRWHRTTRRSVPLVHPQAA
;
A
#
# COMPACT_ATOMS: atom_id res chain seq x y z
N MET A 1 -2.24 -4.43 16.45
CA MET A 1 -2.54 -5.74 15.81
C MET A 1 -2.41 -5.54 14.31
N LEU A 2 -1.57 -6.32 13.62
CA LEU A 2 -1.26 -6.07 12.20
C LEU A 2 -1.68 -7.25 11.33
N LEU A 3 -2.24 -6.99 10.15
CA LEU A 3 -2.40 -7.97 9.08
C LEU A 3 -1.02 -8.52 8.71
N ARG A 4 -0.83 -9.82 8.93
CA ARG A 4 0.43 -10.53 8.76
C ARG A 4 0.56 -11.14 7.38
N ARG A 5 -0.51 -11.75 6.88
CA ARG A 5 -0.46 -12.53 5.63
C ARG A 5 -1.81 -12.51 4.92
N VAL A 6 -1.75 -12.46 3.60
CA VAL A 6 -2.89 -12.53 2.69
C VAL A 6 -2.66 -13.71 1.76
N PHE A 7 -3.62 -14.62 1.66
CA PHE A 7 -3.51 -15.79 0.80
C PHE A 7 -4.88 -16.18 0.25
N LEU A 8 -4.91 -17.02 -0.77
CA LEU A 8 -6.16 -17.56 -1.31
C LEU A 8 -6.44 -18.93 -0.69
N SER A 9 -7.71 -19.20 -0.38
CA SER A 9 -8.17 -20.53 0.03
C SER A 9 -7.85 -21.56 -1.05
N ALA A 10 -7.36 -22.74 -0.65
CA ALA A 10 -7.05 -23.85 -1.56
C ALA A 10 -8.31 -24.49 -2.18
N TYR A 11 -9.48 -24.26 -1.57
CA TYR A 11 -10.76 -24.69 -2.11
C TYR A 11 -11.19 -23.81 -3.27
N GLY A 12 -10.94 -24.28 -4.49
CA GLY A 12 -11.50 -23.72 -5.71
C GLY A 12 -10.49 -23.49 -6.81
N HIS A 13 -9.94 -24.56 -7.40
CA HIS A 13 -9.47 -24.51 -8.78
C HIS A 13 -10.69 -24.40 -9.71
N SER A 14 -11.35 -23.25 -9.66
CA SER A 14 -12.47 -22.97 -10.54
C SER A 14 -11.92 -22.42 -11.87
N ARG A 15 -12.63 -22.67 -12.97
CA ARG A 15 -12.48 -21.93 -14.25
C ARG A 15 -12.50 -20.39 -14.08
N SER A 16 -12.87 -19.88 -12.90
CA SER A 16 -12.93 -18.46 -12.53
C SER A 16 -11.58 -17.76 -12.35
N ASP A 17 -10.44 -18.46 -12.30
CA ASP A 17 -9.13 -17.80 -12.10
C ASP A 17 -8.78 -16.83 -13.22
N ALA A 18 -9.15 -17.18 -14.45
CA ALA A 18 -8.98 -16.32 -15.63
C ALA A 18 -9.86 -15.05 -15.59
N LEU A 19 -10.83 -14.99 -14.69
CA LEU A 19 -11.75 -13.86 -14.54
C LEU A 19 -11.29 -12.87 -13.46
N TRP A 20 -10.33 -13.26 -12.61
CA TRP A 20 -9.83 -12.35 -11.59
C TRP A 20 -8.92 -11.29 -12.21
N PRO A 21 -9.02 -10.01 -11.79
CA PRO A 21 -8.17 -8.92 -12.28
C PRO A 21 -6.75 -8.98 -11.69
N LEU A 22 -6.19 -10.19 -11.59
CA LEU A 22 -4.85 -10.49 -11.10
C LEU A 22 -4.09 -11.25 -12.18
N ARG A 23 -2.78 -11.04 -12.24
CA ARG A 23 -1.91 -11.80 -13.12
C ARG A 23 -1.82 -13.27 -12.67
N PRO A 24 -1.69 -14.25 -13.59
CA PRO A 24 -1.45 -15.66 -13.24
C PRO A 24 -0.34 -15.85 -12.20
N GLU A 25 0.70 -15.03 -12.31
CA GLU A 25 1.85 -14.93 -11.42
C GLU A 25 1.46 -14.58 -9.98
N SER A 26 0.69 -13.50 -9.82
CA SER A 26 0.17 -13.06 -8.53
C SER A 26 -0.78 -14.09 -7.92
N LEU A 27 -1.63 -14.71 -8.75
CA LEU A 27 -2.56 -15.75 -8.32
C LEU A 27 -1.84 -16.99 -7.81
N TRP A 28 -0.84 -17.46 -8.55
CA TRP A 28 -0.01 -18.58 -8.15
C TRP A 28 0.65 -18.31 -6.80
N TRP A 29 1.22 -17.11 -6.61
CA TRP A 29 1.87 -16.75 -5.36
C TRP A 29 0.89 -16.68 -4.19
N LEU A 30 -0.25 -16.02 -4.37
CA LEU A 30 -1.28 -15.90 -3.34
C LEU A 30 -1.83 -17.25 -2.89
N ARG A 31 -1.91 -18.25 -3.79
CA ARG A 31 -2.33 -19.61 -3.45
C ARG A 31 -1.26 -20.44 -2.77
N THR A 32 -0.04 -20.42 -3.29
CA THR A 32 1.02 -21.35 -2.84
C THR A 32 1.73 -20.84 -1.60
N ARG A 33 2.02 -19.53 -1.55
CA ARG A 33 2.85 -18.92 -0.50
C ARG A 33 2.14 -17.80 0.25
N GLY A 34 1.17 -17.15 -0.36
CA GLY A 34 0.58 -15.93 0.18
C GLY A 34 1.56 -14.75 0.19
N VAL A 35 1.02 -13.56 0.34
CA VAL A 35 1.79 -12.32 0.50
C VAL A 35 1.88 -12.01 1.98
N THR A 36 3.10 -11.92 2.51
CA THR A 36 3.32 -11.54 3.91
C THR A 36 3.49 -10.02 4.00
N LEU A 37 2.93 -9.39 5.02
CA LEU A 37 2.93 -7.95 5.28
C LEU A 37 3.60 -7.69 6.64
N THR A 38 4.91 -7.94 6.74
CA THR A 38 5.65 -7.87 8.02
C THR A 38 6.06 -6.46 8.45
N GLY A 39 5.84 -5.45 7.61
CA GLY A 39 6.19 -4.06 7.89
C GLY A 39 4.96 -3.19 8.14
N PRO A 40 5.07 -2.12 8.96
CA PRO A 40 3.97 -1.20 9.21
C PRO A 40 3.66 -0.32 7.99
N LEU A 41 4.62 -0.12 7.07
CA LEU A 41 4.39 0.52 5.76
C LEU A 41 4.81 -0.44 4.65
N THR A 42 3.84 -0.85 3.82
CA THR A 42 4.07 -1.72 2.66
C THR A 42 3.50 -1.09 1.40
N PHE A 43 4.33 -0.96 0.36
CA PHE A 43 3.89 -0.62 -0.99
C PHE A 43 3.76 -1.87 -1.86
N LEU A 44 2.60 -2.03 -2.47
CA LEU A 44 2.31 -3.00 -3.52
C LEU A 44 2.62 -2.32 -4.85
N THR A 45 3.78 -2.63 -5.42
CA THR A 45 4.15 -2.17 -6.75
C THR A 45 3.60 -3.16 -7.76
N ALA A 46 2.89 -2.68 -8.77
CA ALA A 46 2.36 -3.52 -9.84
C ALA A 46 2.61 -2.84 -11.18
N ALA A 47 3.04 -3.63 -12.17
CA ALA A 47 3.20 -3.16 -13.55
C ALA A 47 1.84 -2.76 -14.15
N ARG A 48 0.74 -3.41 -13.71
CA ARG A 48 -0.63 -2.94 -13.94
C ARG A 48 -1.19 -2.33 -12.67
N GLN A 49 -1.65 -1.09 -12.77
CA GLN A 49 -2.36 -0.41 -11.67
C GLN A 49 -3.54 -1.25 -11.11
N SER A 50 -4.18 -2.09 -11.94
CA SER A 50 -5.33 -2.91 -11.54
C SER A 50 -5.03 -4.05 -10.55
N SER A 51 -3.83 -4.66 -10.58
CA SER A 51 -3.53 -5.83 -9.74
C SER A 51 -3.47 -5.44 -8.25
N GLY A 52 -2.83 -4.31 -7.95
CA GLY A 52 -2.74 -3.75 -6.60
C GLY A 52 -4.12 -3.34 -6.07
N SER A 53 -4.88 -2.58 -6.86
CA SER A 53 -6.23 -2.14 -6.49
C SER A 53 -7.17 -3.32 -6.23
N ALA A 54 -7.12 -4.36 -7.07
CA ALA A 54 -7.90 -5.57 -6.90
C ALA A 54 -7.58 -6.29 -5.58
N LEU A 55 -6.29 -6.46 -5.28
CA LEU A 55 -5.86 -7.11 -4.04
C LEU A 55 -6.25 -6.29 -2.80
N LEU A 56 -6.02 -4.96 -2.82
CA LEU A 56 -6.44 -4.08 -1.72
C LEU A 56 -7.94 -4.12 -1.49
N SER A 57 -8.74 -4.11 -2.56
CA SER A 57 -10.19 -4.21 -2.47
C SER A 57 -10.64 -5.54 -1.87
N ALA A 58 -10.02 -6.66 -2.31
CA ALA A 58 -10.30 -7.98 -1.76
C ALA A 58 -9.92 -8.09 -0.28
N ILE A 59 -8.76 -7.53 0.13
CA ILE A 59 -8.35 -7.45 1.54
C ILE A 59 -9.33 -6.62 2.34
N GLY A 60 -9.69 -5.42 1.86
CA GLY A 60 -10.61 -4.52 2.55
C GLY A 60 -11.96 -5.19 2.80
N ARG A 61 -12.51 -5.85 1.78
CA ARG A 61 -13.78 -6.58 1.90
C ARG A 61 -13.69 -7.80 2.80
N ALA A 62 -12.63 -8.61 2.70
CA ALA A 62 -12.41 -9.76 3.58
C ALA A 62 -12.16 -9.34 5.04
N HIS A 63 -11.59 -8.15 5.27
CA HIS A 63 -11.39 -7.57 6.59
C HIS A 63 -12.67 -6.94 7.17
N GLY A 64 -13.64 -6.58 6.31
CA GLY A 64 -14.85 -5.83 6.66
C GLY A 64 -14.65 -4.32 6.71
N LEU A 65 -13.58 -3.77 6.12
CA LEU A 65 -13.32 -2.33 6.16
C LEU A 65 -14.40 -1.53 5.43
N PRO A 66 -14.78 -0.34 5.93
CA PRO A 66 -15.61 0.58 5.17
C PRO A 66 -14.90 1.00 3.89
N VAL A 67 -15.57 0.77 2.76
CA VAL A 67 -15.09 1.12 1.44
C VAL A 67 -15.59 2.51 1.09
N ARG A 68 -14.67 3.47 0.88
CA ARG A 68 -15.02 4.87 0.59
C ARG A 68 -15.05 5.20 -0.91
N ASP A 69 -15.02 4.20 -1.79
CA ASP A 69 -15.10 4.36 -3.26
C ASP A 69 -15.84 3.21 -3.95
N ALA A 70 -16.74 3.53 -4.88
CA ALA A 70 -17.45 2.53 -5.68
C ALA A 70 -16.52 1.74 -6.62
N ARG A 71 -15.32 2.26 -6.94
CA ARG A 71 -14.31 1.57 -7.77
C ARG A 71 -13.69 0.36 -7.08
N PHE A 72 -13.86 0.25 -5.77
CA PHE A 72 -13.53 -0.94 -5.00
C PHE A 72 -14.72 -1.92 -4.92
N ALA A 73 -15.55 -1.96 -5.96
CA ALA A 73 -16.34 -3.14 -6.26
C ALA A 73 -15.38 -4.30 -6.57
N ALA A 74 -14.71 -4.84 -5.54
CA ALA A 74 -13.97 -6.07 -5.63
C ALA A 74 -14.91 -7.10 -6.25
N GLU A 75 -14.37 -7.90 -7.17
CA GLU A 75 -15.00 -9.13 -7.62
C GLU A 75 -15.37 -9.93 -6.35
N PRO A 76 -16.68 -10.12 -6.03
CA PRO A 76 -17.10 -10.67 -4.74
C PRO A 76 -16.45 -12.03 -4.47
N ARG A 77 -16.25 -12.82 -5.53
CA ARG A 77 -15.59 -14.12 -5.49
C ARG A 77 -14.12 -14.04 -5.08
N LEU A 78 -13.40 -12.99 -5.47
CA LEU A 78 -12.01 -12.81 -5.06
C LEU A 78 -11.94 -12.49 -3.56
N ALA A 79 -12.81 -11.62 -3.06
CA ALA A 79 -12.88 -11.30 -1.64
C ALA A 79 -13.26 -12.53 -0.79
N GLU A 80 -14.19 -13.36 -1.28
CA GLU A 80 -14.57 -14.63 -0.64
C GLU A 80 -13.46 -15.68 -0.65
N ALA A 81 -12.56 -15.63 -1.64
CA ALA A 81 -11.41 -16.53 -1.73
C ALA A 81 -10.23 -16.07 -0.86
N VAL A 82 -10.10 -14.77 -0.61
CA VAL A 82 -9.03 -14.20 0.22
C VAL A 82 -9.18 -14.60 1.69
N ARG A 83 -8.07 -14.98 2.29
CA ARG A 83 -7.92 -15.29 3.71
C ARG A 83 -6.85 -14.39 4.30
N LEU A 84 -7.15 -13.89 5.50
CA LEU A 84 -6.34 -12.90 6.20
C LEU A 84 -5.83 -13.51 7.51
N GLU A 85 -4.52 -13.41 7.74
CA GLU A 85 -3.86 -13.82 8.97
C GLU A 85 -3.34 -12.59 9.69
N TYR A 86 -3.46 -12.53 11.03
CA TYR A 86 -3.07 -11.37 11.83
C TYR A 86 -2.00 -11.72 12.86
N THR A 87 -1.17 -10.74 13.22
CA THR A 87 -0.24 -10.79 14.35
C THR A 87 -1.04 -10.55 15.65
N GLY A 88 -1.63 -11.62 16.19
CA GLY A 88 -2.41 -11.60 17.44
C GLY A 88 -3.85 -12.09 17.30
N HIS A 89 -4.56 -12.18 18.43
CA HIS A 89 -5.94 -12.68 18.47
C HIS A 89 -6.94 -11.51 18.33
N ARG A 90 -7.86 -11.59 17.36
CA ARG A 90 -9.04 -10.71 17.34
C ARG A 90 -10.03 -11.15 18.41
N SER A 91 -10.26 -10.29 19.41
CA SER A 91 -11.43 -10.41 20.26
C SER A 91 -12.72 -10.29 19.42
N ALA A 92 -13.83 -10.91 19.87
CA ALA A 92 -15.09 -10.89 19.12
C ALA A 92 -15.55 -9.47 18.76
N ARG A 93 -15.32 -8.51 19.66
CA ARG A 93 -15.62 -7.08 19.45
C ARG A 93 -14.80 -6.45 18.31
N GLN A 94 -13.50 -6.72 18.23
CA GLN A 94 -12.62 -6.25 17.14
C GLN A 94 -12.91 -6.88 15.77
N ARG A 95 -13.71 -7.96 15.73
CA ARG A 95 -14.22 -8.52 14.47
C ARG A 95 -15.46 -7.77 13.98
N LEU A 96 -16.21 -7.15 14.89
CA LEU A 96 -17.48 -6.45 14.62
C LEU A 96 -17.28 -4.96 14.33
N THR A 97 -16.18 -4.35 14.80
CA THR A 97 -15.80 -2.97 14.49
C THR A 97 -14.49 -2.96 13.70
N PRO A 98 -14.55 -2.95 12.36
CA PRO A 98 -13.35 -2.88 11.55
C PRO A 98 -12.62 -1.57 11.83
N GLN A 99 -11.40 -1.68 12.32
CA GLN A 99 -10.50 -0.56 12.56
C GLN A 99 -9.77 -0.26 11.25
N GLY A 100 -9.99 0.92 10.69
CA GLY A 100 -9.36 1.43 9.48
C GLY A 100 -10.32 1.67 8.31
N PHE A 101 -9.78 1.96 7.13
CA PHE A 101 -10.56 2.14 5.90
C PHE A 101 -9.76 1.85 4.63
N LEU A 102 -10.50 1.68 3.53
CA LEU A 102 -9.95 1.61 2.18
C LEU A 102 -10.24 2.92 1.43
N LEU A 103 -9.20 3.57 0.92
CA LEU A 103 -9.24 4.86 0.23
C LEU A 103 -8.63 4.75 -1.17
N SER A 104 -9.27 5.30 -2.19
CA SER A 104 -8.71 5.38 -3.55
C SER A 104 -8.28 6.82 -3.87
N GLY A 105 -7.30 6.96 -4.76
CA GLY A 105 -6.77 8.24 -5.22
C GLY A 105 -7.83 9.21 -5.74
N SER A 106 -8.90 8.75 -6.43
CA SER A 106 -9.99 9.68 -6.80
C SER A 106 -10.99 9.95 -5.69
N SER A 107 -11.08 9.10 -4.65
CA SER A 107 -11.77 9.50 -3.41
C SER A 107 -11.01 10.64 -2.76
N VAL A 108 -9.67 10.56 -2.75
CA VAL A 108 -8.83 11.66 -2.28
C VAL A 108 -9.05 12.90 -3.14
N ALA A 109 -8.90 12.82 -4.46
CA ALA A 109 -9.11 13.97 -5.34
C ALA A 109 -10.51 14.60 -5.15
N GLY A 110 -11.54 13.77 -4.93
CA GLY A 110 -12.89 14.24 -4.60
C GLY A 110 -12.96 14.96 -3.25
N LEU A 111 -12.27 14.45 -2.22
CA LEU A 111 -12.15 15.11 -0.92
C LEU A 111 -11.34 16.42 -1.03
N LEU A 112 -10.34 16.51 -1.90
CA LEU A 112 -9.61 17.77 -2.15
C LEU A 112 -10.48 18.80 -2.86
N ALA A 113 -11.27 18.36 -3.84
CA ALA A 113 -12.21 19.24 -4.52
C ALA A 113 -13.30 19.76 -3.57
N ARG A 114 -13.65 18.98 -2.54
CA ARG A 114 -14.64 19.36 -1.52
C ARG A 114 -14.18 18.97 -0.12
N PRO A 115 -13.26 19.74 0.48
CA PRO A 115 -12.70 19.40 1.77
C PRO A 115 -13.78 19.42 2.86
N PRO A 116 -13.66 18.55 3.87
CA PRO A 116 -14.53 18.59 5.05
C PRO A 116 -14.53 19.99 5.69
N ARG A 117 -15.64 20.33 6.35
CA ARG A 117 -15.85 21.68 6.92
C ARG A 117 -14.77 22.06 7.95
N THR A 118 -14.16 21.08 8.59
CA THR A 118 -13.03 21.22 9.52
C THR A 118 -11.77 21.69 8.78
N ALA A 119 -11.35 20.99 7.73
CA ALA A 119 -10.21 21.37 6.87
C ALA A 119 -10.44 22.72 6.16
N ARG A 120 -11.68 23.08 5.84
CA ARG A 120 -12.00 24.39 5.25
C ARG A 120 -11.79 25.56 6.23
N ARG A 121 -11.85 25.33 7.55
CA ARG A 121 -11.72 26.37 8.59
C ARG A 121 -10.27 26.72 8.94
N THR A 122 -9.31 25.84 8.70
CA THR A 122 -7.87 26.07 8.96
C THR A 122 -7.15 26.78 7.80
N GLY A 123 -7.89 27.16 6.74
CA GLY A 123 -7.40 27.99 5.64
C GLY A 123 -6.48 27.26 4.64
N HIS A 124 -6.21 25.98 4.84
CA HIS A 124 -5.42 25.15 3.94
C HIS A 124 -6.26 23.95 3.52
N GLY A 125 -6.99 24.08 2.41
CA GLY A 125 -7.57 22.94 1.70
C GLY A 125 -6.50 22.09 1.01
N ASP A 126 -5.29 22.02 1.58
CA ASP A 126 -4.19 21.24 1.04
C ASP A 126 -4.42 19.76 1.35
N PHE A 127 -3.80 18.90 0.54
CA PHE A 127 -4.05 17.46 0.60
C PHE A 127 -3.72 16.85 1.95
N LEU A 128 -2.70 17.36 2.63
CA LEU A 128 -2.30 16.83 3.93
C LEU A 128 -3.25 17.18 5.04
N THR A 129 -3.88 18.34 5.04
CA THR A 129 -4.88 18.67 6.08
C THR A 129 -6.05 17.69 6.02
N VAL A 130 -6.52 17.35 4.82
CA VAL A 130 -7.56 16.33 4.63
C VAL A 130 -7.05 14.94 4.99
N PHE A 131 -5.81 14.62 4.62
CA PHE A 131 -5.19 13.33 4.96
C PHE A 131 -5.10 13.19 6.49
N GLU A 132 -4.51 14.16 7.18
CA GLU A 132 -4.38 14.20 8.64
C GLU A 132 -5.73 13.96 9.31
N GLU A 133 -6.80 14.66 8.93
CA GLU A 133 -8.15 14.43 9.50
C GLU A 133 -8.68 13.00 9.32
N LEU A 134 -8.27 12.28 8.28
CA LEU A 134 -8.68 10.91 8.05
C LEU A 134 -7.84 9.90 8.85
N PHE A 135 -6.56 10.15 9.03
CA PHE A 135 -5.60 9.21 9.61
C PHE A 135 -5.28 9.57 11.07
N GLN A 136 -6.29 9.46 11.94
CA GLN A 136 -6.21 9.89 13.34
C GLN A 136 -5.82 8.76 14.31
N GLU A 137 -6.01 7.50 13.92
CA GLU A 137 -5.92 6.36 14.84
C GLU A 137 -4.92 5.30 14.33
N PRO A 138 -4.24 4.55 15.21
CA PRO A 138 -3.31 3.50 14.78
C PRO A 138 -4.07 2.23 14.32
N GLU A 139 -4.61 2.28 13.10
CA GLU A 139 -5.46 1.24 12.49
C GLU A 139 -4.87 0.66 11.18
N LEU A 140 -5.64 -0.17 10.46
CA LEU A 140 -5.26 -0.71 9.15
C LEU A 140 -5.75 0.21 8.02
N TYR A 141 -4.82 0.82 7.31
CA TYR A 141 -5.08 1.70 6.19
C TYR A 141 -4.72 1.03 4.86
N LEU A 142 -5.72 0.85 4.01
CA LEU A 142 -5.54 0.39 2.63
C LEU A 142 -5.69 1.60 1.71
N ILE A 143 -4.67 1.89 0.90
CA ILE A 143 -4.63 3.10 0.07
C ILE A 143 -4.29 2.73 -1.36
N ASP A 144 -5.14 3.09 -2.31
CA ASP A 144 -4.97 2.74 -3.72
C ASP A 144 -4.67 3.99 -4.56
N THR A 145 -3.49 4.04 -5.18
CA THR A 145 -3.02 5.13 -6.04
C THR A 145 -3.18 6.53 -5.42
N PRO A 146 -2.69 6.77 -4.18
CA PRO A 146 -2.86 8.07 -3.54
C PRO A 146 -2.15 9.23 -4.28
N GLU A 147 -1.19 8.91 -5.15
CA GLU A 147 -0.53 9.90 -6.01
C GLU A 147 -1.46 10.54 -7.05
N ARG A 148 -2.62 9.94 -7.32
CA ARG A 148 -3.49 10.35 -8.42
C ARG A 148 -4.09 11.73 -8.15
N GLY A 149 -3.68 12.71 -8.97
CA GLY A 149 -4.14 14.10 -8.87
C GLY A 149 -3.31 14.96 -7.92
N LEU A 150 -2.17 14.46 -7.43
CA LEU A 150 -1.24 15.24 -6.64
C LEU A 150 -0.06 15.77 -7.48
N PRO A 151 0.37 17.02 -7.25
CA PRO A 151 1.64 17.49 -7.79
C PRO A 151 2.82 16.82 -7.08
N GLU A 152 3.98 16.74 -7.74
CA GLU A 152 5.15 16.04 -7.20
C GLU A 152 5.59 16.46 -5.79
N PRO A 153 5.59 17.75 -5.39
CA PRO A 153 5.96 18.15 -4.03
C PRO A 153 5.05 17.54 -2.95
N GLU A 154 3.77 17.36 -3.25
CA GLU A 154 2.80 16.74 -2.33
C GLU A 154 3.04 15.24 -2.16
N LEU A 155 3.64 14.58 -3.15
CA LEU A 155 4.01 13.16 -3.03
C LEU A 155 5.10 12.93 -1.98
N VAL A 156 6.07 13.83 -1.89
CA VAL A 156 7.13 13.76 -0.88
C VAL A 156 6.54 13.99 0.52
N ARG A 157 5.64 14.97 0.66
CA ARG A 157 4.97 15.21 1.94
C ARG A 157 4.07 14.03 2.33
N LEU A 158 3.35 13.45 1.37
CA LEU A 158 2.57 12.22 1.57
C LEU A 158 3.45 11.06 2.04
N ALA A 159 4.60 10.81 1.39
CA ALA A 159 5.53 9.77 1.79
C ALA A 159 5.95 9.93 3.25
N ALA A 160 6.30 11.15 3.66
CA ALA A 160 6.65 11.47 5.05
C ALA A 160 5.48 11.19 6.02
N ARG A 161 4.26 11.62 5.68
CA ARG A 161 3.08 11.35 6.52
C ARG A 161 2.73 9.88 6.64
N LEU A 162 2.78 9.11 5.55
CA LEU A 162 2.57 7.66 5.59
C LEU A 162 3.60 6.97 6.50
N ARG A 163 4.84 7.48 6.49
CA ARG A 163 5.89 6.99 7.37
C ARG A 163 5.62 7.30 8.84
N GLU A 164 5.28 8.54 9.16
CA GLU A 164 4.93 8.96 10.52
C GLU A 164 3.74 8.16 11.07
N LEU A 165 2.72 7.94 10.24
CA LEU A 165 1.56 7.13 10.59
C LEU A 165 1.94 5.66 10.87
N ALA A 166 2.85 5.10 10.07
CA ALA A 166 3.39 3.76 10.33
C ALA A 166 4.21 3.71 11.62
N ASP A 167 4.97 4.77 11.92
CA ASP A 167 5.76 4.89 13.15
C ASP A 167 4.88 5.09 14.40
N SER A 168 3.68 5.66 14.27
CA SER A 168 2.70 5.77 15.37
C SER A 168 1.96 4.46 15.69
N GLY A 169 2.25 3.39 14.94
CA GLY A 169 1.70 2.05 15.17
C GLY A 169 0.57 1.65 14.24
N ALA A 170 0.20 2.49 13.27
CA ALA A 170 -0.73 2.11 12.22
C ALA A 170 -0.08 1.11 11.23
N GLN A 171 -0.93 0.40 10.49
CA GLN A 171 -0.48 -0.39 9.36
C GLN A 171 -0.99 0.21 8.06
N VAL A 172 -0.08 0.57 7.17
CA VAL A 172 -0.38 1.08 5.84
C VAL A 172 0.00 0.04 4.79
N VAL A 173 -0.96 -0.33 3.95
CA VAL A 173 -0.74 -1.11 2.73
C VAL A 173 -1.21 -0.27 1.56
N CYS A 174 -0.28 0.14 0.70
CA CYS A 174 -0.54 1.11 -0.35
C CYS A 174 -0.21 0.53 -1.73
N ALA A 175 -1.16 0.54 -2.66
CA ALA A 175 -0.90 0.22 -4.06
C ALA A 175 -0.47 1.52 -4.76
N THR A 176 0.71 1.52 -5.36
CA THR A 176 1.26 2.73 -5.99
C THR A 176 2.11 2.37 -7.19
N ALA A 177 2.08 3.24 -8.20
CA ALA A 177 3.03 3.24 -9.30
C ALA A 177 4.08 4.36 -9.15
N SER A 178 3.96 5.20 -8.10
CA SER A 178 4.86 6.32 -7.85
C SER A 178 6.23 5.83 -7.37
N PRO A 179 7.33 6.15 -8.09
CA PRO A 179 8.69 5.89 -7.62
C PRO A 179 9.00 6.69 -6.35
N VAL A 180 8.43 7.89 -6.19
CA VAL A 180 8.63 8.74 -5.02
C VAL A 180 8.08 8.07 -3.76
N LEU A 181 6.85 7.55 -3.82
CA LEU A 181 6.26 6.82 -2.70
C LEU A 181 7.00 5.50 -2.44
N SER A 182 7.35 4.77 -3.51
CA SER A 182 8.11 3.52 -3.40
C SER A 182 9.52 3.72 -2.82
N ALA A 183 10.07 4.94 -2.87
CA ALA A 183 11.36 5.27 -2.28
C ALA A 183 11.26 5.69 -0.80
N THR A 184 10.11 5.54 -0.13
CA THR A 184 9.94 5.92 1.28
C THR A 184 10.84 5.06 2.18
N PRO A 185 11.72 5.66 3.02
CA PRO A 185 12.61 4.91 3.92
C PRO A 185 11.88 3.96 4.88
N GLY A 186 12.47 2.79 5.05
CA GLY A 186 11.95 1.70 5.88
C GLY A 186 10.64 1.09 5.40
N ALA A 187 10.09 1.52 4.27
CA ALA A 187 8.95 0.87 3.64
C ALA A 187 9.36 -0.47 3.03
N ARG A 188 8.41 -1.40 3.03
CA ARG A 188 8.53 -2.67 2.32
C ARG A 188 7.93 -2.53 0.94
N LEU A 189 8.65 -2.99 -0.08
CA LEU A 189 8.13 -3.09 -1.44
C LEU A 189 7.78 -4.53 -1.76
N ILE A 190 6.63 -4.75 -2.37
CA ILE A 190 6.19 -6.05 -2.87
C ILE A 190 5.78 -5.86 -4.32
N ASP A 191 6.54 -6.44 -5.23
CA ASP A 191 6.15 -6.51 -6.63
C ASP A 191 5.16 -7.64 -6.85
N LEU A 192 3.90 -7.28 -7.10
CA LEU A 192 2.83 -8.25 -7.31
C LEU A 192 2.91 -8.92 -8.69
N ASP A 193 3.42 -8.21 -9.70
CA ASP A 193 3.35 -8.64 -11.10
C ASP A 193 4.65 -9.30 -11.60
N ARG A 194 5.79 -9.09 -10.92
CA ARG A 194 7.06 -9.80 -11.21
C ARG A 194 7.28 -11.06 -10.36
N CYS A 195 6.22 -11.60 -9.77
CA CYS A 195 6.25 -12.90 -9.09
C CYS A 195 6.21 -14.04 -10.11
N GLU A 196 7.25 -14.22 -10.93
CA GLU A 196 7.26 -15.29 -11.94
C GLU A 196 6.97 -16.67 -11.29
N PRO A 197 5.89 -17.36 -11.71
CA PRO A 197 5.67 -18.74 -11.36
C PRO A 197 6.71 -19.56 -12.13
N PRO A 198 7.32 -20.57 -11.50
CA PRO A 198 8.35 -21.35 -12.17
C PRO A 198 7.78 -21.98 -13.45
N ALA A 199 8.53 -21.87 -14.55
CA ALA A 199 8.22 -22.53 -15.79
C ALA A 199 8.38 -24.04 -15.61
N GLY A 200 7.27 -24.78 -15.63
CA GLY A 200 7.26 -26.20 -15.34
C GLY A 200 7.37 -26.47 -13.84
N VAL A 201 6.48 -27.31 -13.32
CA VAL A 201 6.39 -27.62 -11.89
C VAL A 201 7.65 -28.40 -11.44
N GLY A 202 8.60 -27.71 -10.83
CA GLY A 202 9.80 -28.25 -10.18
C GLY A 202 10.64 -27.14 -9.55
N ALA A 203 10.91 -27.22 -8.24
CA ALA A 203 11.61 -26.19 -7.43
C ALA A 203 12.98 -25.81 -8.04
N GLU A 204 13.52 -24.60 -7.94
CA GLU A 204 13.72 -23.79 -6.74
C GLU A 204 13.85 -22.29 -7.12
N SER A 205 13.34 -21.39 -6.28
CA SER A 205 13.56 -19.93 -6.33
C SER A 205 12.65 -19.07 -7.22
N ALA A 206 11.34 -19.15 -7.01
CA ALA A 206 10.48 -18.01 -7.33
C ALA A 206 10.83 -16.84 -6.36
N ARG A 207 11.20 -15.67 -6.91
CA ARG A 207 11.62 -14.49 -6.15
C ARG A 207 10.50 -13.45 -6.13
N VAL A 208 9.86 -13.27 -4.98
CA VAL A 208 9.24 -11.96 -4.69
C VAL A 208 10.40 -11.02 -4.41
N THR A 209 10.53 -9.95 -5.20
CA THR A 209 11.43 -8.86 -4.84
C THR A 209 10.81 -8.12 -3.67
N VAL A 210 11.12 -8.60 -2.47
CA VAL A 210 10.89 -7.85 -1.24
C VAL A 210 12.10 -6.97 -1.03
N SER A 211 11.98 -5.71 -1.44
CA SER A 211 12.99 -4.71 -1.13
C SER A 211 12.58 -3.94 0.12
N ARG A 212 13.57 -3.60 0.95
CA ARG A 212 13.40 -2.62 2.03
C ARG A 212 14.20 -1.40 1.65
N VAL A 213 13.55 -0.24 1.63
CA VAL A 213 14.29 1.01 1.44
C VAL A 213 15.09 1.28 2.71
N SER A 214 16.41 1.36 2.60
CA SER A 214 17.27 1.64 3.75
C SER A 214 17.21 3.11 4.15
N ASP A 215 17.35 3.42 5.44
CA ASP A 215 17.48 4.80 5.95
C ASP A 215 18.86 5.43 5.61
N ARG A 216 19.75 4.67 4.96
CA ARG A 216 21.15 5.04 4.71
C ARG A 216 21.36 6.11 3.63
N TRP A 217 20.31 6.55 2.95
CA TRP A 217 20.37 7.57 1.89
C TRP A 217 20.85 8.95 2.40
N HIS A 218 20.76 9.23 3.70
CA HIS A 218 21.09 10.54 4.27
C HIS A 218 22.59 10.80 4.54
N ARG A 219 23.50 9.85 4.29
CA ARG A 219 24.95 10.17 4.29
C ARG A 219 25.38 10.67 2.91
N THR A 220 24.88 11.83 2.52
CA THR A 220 25.61 12.68 1.58
C THR A 220 26.83 13.18 2.34
N THR A 221 28.02 12.68 1.99
CA THR A 221 29.28 13.29 2.41
C THR A 221 29.24 14.78 2.06
N ARG A 222 29.05 15.66 3.05
CA ARG A 222 29.47 17.05 2.94
C ARG A 222 31.00 17.04 2.90
N ARG A 223 31.58 16.77 1.73
CA ARG A 223 32.94 17.24 1.44
C ARG A 223 32.78 18.68 1.01
N SER A 224 33.09 19.59 1.92
CA SER A 224 33.46 20.96 1.54
C SER A 224 34.64 20.84 0.58
N VAL A 225 34.42 21.16 -0.69
CA VAL A 225 35.50 21.42 -1.63
C VAL A 225 36.05 22.80 -1.26
N PRO A 226 37.33 22.95 -0.89
CA PRO A 226 37.90 24.27 -0.67
C PRO A 226 37.83 25.06 -1.99
N LEU A 227 37.27 26.26 -1.93
CA LEU A 227 37.32 27.22 -3.02
C LEU A 227 38.78 27.58 -3.26
N VAL A 228 39.37 27.07 -4.34
CA VAL A 228 40.66 27.54 -4.83
C VAL A 228 40.40 28.90 -5.48
N HIS A 229 40.79 29.97 -4.81
CA HIS A 229 40.89 31.28 -5.45
C HIS A 229 42.07 31.24 -6.44
N PRO A 230 41.87 31.60 -7.72
CA PRO A 230 42.99 31.77 -8.63
C PRO A 230 43.83 32.95 -8.13
N GLN A 231 45.11 32.67 -7.83
CA GLN A 231 46.10 33.72 -7.62
C GLN A 231 46.29 34.45 -8.96
N ALA A 232 46.09 35.76 -8.94
CA ALA A 232 46.45 36.63 -10.03
C ALA A 232 47.98 36.61 -10.20
N ALA A 233 48.41 36.33 -11.43
CA ALA A 233 49.76 36.58 -11.92
C ALA A 233 49.65 37.50 -13.13
#